data_AF-A0A499UYA3-F1
#
_entry.id   AF-A0A499UYA3-F1
#
_cell.length_a   1.000
_cell.length_b   1.000
_cell.length_c   1.000
_cell.angle_alpha   90.00
_cell.angle_beta   90.00
_cell.angle_gamma   90.00
#
_symmetry.space_group_name_H-M   'P 1'
#
loop_
_entity.id
_entity.type
_entity.pdbx_description
1 polymer ?
#
loop_
_entity_poly.entity_id
_entity_poly.type
_entity_poly.pdbx_seq_one_letter_code
_entity_poly.pdbx_strand_id
1 'polypeptide(L)' 'MGGPETARIIAETAIEVLLDRVPDLTLAVAPEELRWADSFWYRCLESLPVTFSPTAVNAG' A
#
# COMPACT_ATOMS: atom_id res chain seq x y z
N MET A 1 20.97 4.09 -13.97
CA MET A 1 19.82 4.20 -13.05
C MET A 1 20.27 3.67 -11.70
N GLY A 2 20.31 4.51 -10.67
CA GLY A 2 20.66 4.07 -9.31
C GLY A 2 19.46 3.46 -8.60
N GLY A 3 19.70 2.69 -7.53
CA GLY A 3 18.64 2.11 -6.68
C GLY A 3 17.54 3.10 -6.25
N PRO A 4 17.86 4.35 -5.84
CA PRO A 4 16.85 5.33 -5.43
C PRO A 4 15.83 5.69 -6.53
N GLU A 5 16.28 5.77 -7.78
CA GLU A 5 15.40 6.13 -8.90
C GLU A 5 14.42 5.01 -9.21
N THR A 6 14.90 3.77 -9.25
CA THR A 6 14.03 2.59 -9.43
C THR A 6 13.03 2.47 -8.28
N ALA A 7 13.47 2.71 -7.03
CA ALA A 7 12.59 2.68 -5.86
C ALA A 7 11.47 3.73 -5.96
N ARG A 8 11.81 4.93 -6.46
CA ARG A 8 10.83 6.00 -6.69
C ARG A 8 9.77 5.58 -7.71
N ILE A 9 10.19 5.07 -8.88
CA ILE A 9 9.27 4.62 -9.93
C ILE A 9 8.33 3.54 -9.39
N ILE A 10 8.86 2.56 -8.65
CA ILE A 10 8.03 1.50 -8.04
C ILE A 10 6.99 2.10 -7.09
N ALA A 11 7.41 3.00 -6.19
CA ALA A 11 6.51 3.58 -5.20
C ALA A 11 5.42 4.44 -5.84
N GLU A 12 5.78 5.33 -6.77
CA GLU A 12 4.83 6.21 -7.45
C GLU A 12 3.82 5.39 -8.26
N THR A 13 4.30 4.49 -9.14
CA THR A 13 3.41 3.67 -9.98
C THR A 13 2.51 2.76 -9.14
N ALA A 14 3.03 2.12 -8.09
CA ALA A 14 2.22 1.23 -7.26
C ALA A 14 1.10 1.99 -6.53
N ILE A 15 1.39 3.17 -5.97
CA ILE A 15 0.40 4.00 -5.27
C ILE A 15 -0.64 4.53 -6.25
N GLU A 16 -0.23 5.05 -7.41
CA GLU A 16 -1.14 5.56 -8.44
C GLU A 16 -2.09 4.48 -8.93
N VAL A 17 -1.56 3.31 -9.31
CA VAL A 17 -2.39 2.19 -9.81
C VAL A 17 -3.35 1.68 -8.73
N LEU A 18 -2.90 1.62 -7.47
CA LEU A 18 -3.74 1.18 -6.36
C LEU A 18 -4.92 2.14 -6.17
N LEU A 19 -4.66 3.44 -6.09
CA LEU A 19 -5.70 4.45 -5.84
C LEU A 19 -6.64 4.63 -7.03
N ASP A 20 -6.16 4.44 -8.26
CA ASP A 20 -6.99 4.48 -9.47
C ASP A 20 -7.96 3.29 -9.55
N ARG A 21 -7.48 2.08 -9.22
CA ARG A 21 -8.29 0.85 -9.32
C ARG A 21 -9.20 0.62 -8.12
N VAL A 22 -8.87 1.19 -6.96
CA VAL A 22 -9.60 0.99 -5.70
C VAL A 22 -9.85 2.35 -5.03
N PRO A 23 -10.72 3.20 -5.61
CA PRO A 23 -10.91 4.57 -5.14
C PRO A 23 -11.62 4.68 -3.78
N ASP A 24 -12.34 3.64 -3.35
CA ASP A 24 -13.04 3.55 -2.07
C ASP A 24 -12.24 2.82 -0.98
N LEU A 25 -10.91 2.70 -1.17
CA LEU A 25 -10.01 2.09 -0.20
C LEU A 25 -10.03 2.85 1.14
N THR A 26 -10.33 2.14 2.20
CA THR A 26 -10.40 2.68 3.57
C THR A 26 -9.66 1.76 4.54
N LEU A 27 -9.17 2.28 5.67
CA LEU A 27 -8.60 1.44 6.72
C LEU A 27 -9.70 0.59 7.37
N ALA A 28 -9.43 -0.70 7.55
CA ALA A 28 -10.35 -1.62 8.21
C ALA A 28 -10.37 -1.49 9.74
N VAL A 29 -9.43 -0.72 10.30
CA VAL A 29 -9.21 -0.49 11.73
C VAL A 29 -8.93 0.99 11.97
N ALA A 30 -9.02 1.47 13.21
CA ALA A 30 -8.63 2.84 13.51
C ALA A 30 -7.11 3.03 13.30
N PRO A 31 -6.63 4.22 12.86
CA PRO A 31 -5.22 4.46 12.60
C PRO A 31 -4.29 4.15 13.78
N GLU A 32 -4.74 4.39 15.01
CA GLU A 32 -4.03 4.11 16.26
C GLU A 32 -3.86 2.61 16.56
N GLU A 33 -4.65 1.74 15.92
CA GLU A 33 -4.55 0.29 16.05
C GLU A 33 -3.49 -0.30 15.10
N LEU A 34 -2.98 0.50 14.15
CA LEU A 34 -1.95 0.05 13.21
C LEU A 34 -0.64 -0.25 13.95
N ARG A 35 -0.15 -1.46 13.74
CA ARG A 35 1.09 -1.95 14.35
C ARG A 35 2.26 -1.68 13.43
N TRP A 36 3.33 -1.22 14.01
CA TRP A 36 4.59 -1.05 13.30
C TRP A 36 5.43 -2.31 13.43
N ALA A 37 6.08 -2.69 12.33
CA ALA A 37 7.02 -3.81 12.34
C ALA A 37 8.16 -3.55 13.34
N ASP A 38 8.54 -4.59 14.08
CA ASP A 38 9.69 -4.56 14.98
C ASP A 38 10.98 -4.67 14.15
N SER A 39 11.48 -3.53 13.68
CA SER A 39 12.66 -3.45 12.83
C SER A 39 13.57 -2.30 13.23
N PHE A 40 14.86 -2.60 13.33
CA PHE A 40 15.90 -1.61 13.56
C PHE A 40 16.31 -0.85 12.29
N TRP A 41 16.12 -1.43 11.11
CA TRP A 41 16.64 -0.91 9.85
C TRP A 41 15.64 -0.08 9.06
N TYR A 42 14.35 -0.35 9.23
CA TYR A 42 13.29 0.27 8.44
C TYR A 42 12.07 0.58 9.29
N ARG A 43 11.29 1.53 8.79
CA ARG A 43 10.01 1.91 9.37
C ARG A 43 8.90 1.51 8.42
N CYS A 44 8.16 0.46 8.77
CA CYS A 44 7.03 -0.03 7.99
C CYS A 44 5.93 -0.51 8.94
N LEU A 45 4.68 -0.49 8.47
CA LEU A 45 3.60 -1.17 9.15
C LEU A 45 3.79 -2.68 9.04
N GLU A 46 3.44 -3.40 10.12
CA GLU A 46 3.43 -4.87 10.12
C GLU A 46 2.39 -5.39 9.13
N SER A 47 1.23 -4.73 9.08
CA SER A 47 0.20 -4.90 8.06
C SER A 47 -0.56 -3.59 7.86
N LEU A 48 -1.22 -3.45 6.72
CA LEU A 48 -2.14 -2.36 6.42
C LEU A 48 -3.54 -2.95 6.16
N PRO A 49 -4.36 -3.17 7.20
CA PRO A 49 -5.71 -3.70 7.04
C PRO A 49 -6.60 -2.69 6.33
N VAL A 50 -7.22 -3.11 5.22
CA VAL A 50 -8.05 -2.25 4.37
C VAL A 50 -9.37 -2.91 4.00
N THR A 51 -10.37 -2.08 3.77
CA THR A 51 -11.67 -2.45 3.19
C THR A 51 -11.90 -1.68 1.90
N PHE A 52 -12.50 -2.35 0.93
CA PHE A 52 -12.91 -1.77 -0.35
C PHE A 52 -14.01 -2.63 -0.97
N SER A 53 -14.79 -2.04 -1.87
CA SER A 53 -15.80 -2.79 -2.62
C SER A 53 -15.13 -3.78 -3.59
N PRO A 54 -15.51 -5.07 -3.61
CA PRO A 54 -14.91 -6.04 -4.52
C PRO A 54 -15.11 -5.62 -5.98
N THR A 55 -14.03 -5.34 -6.68
CA THR A 55 -14.03 -5.14 -8.14
C THR A 55 -13.72 -6.48 -8.80
N ALA A 56 -14.44 -6.82 -9.87
CA ALA A 56 -14.15 -8.03 -10.63
C ALA A 56 -12.69 -7.99 -11.13
N VAL A 57 -11.88 -8.98 -10.73
CA VAL A 57 -10.55 -9.13 -11.30
C VAL A 57 -10.72 -9.61 -12.74
N ASN A 58 -10.47 -8.73 -13.71
CA ASN A 58 -10.22 -9.19 -15.06
C ASN A 58 -8.80 -9.76 -15.05
N ALA A 59 -8.69 -11.07 -14.83
CA ALA A 59 -7.50 -11.82 -15.17
C ALA A 59 -7.40 -11.83 -16.71
N GLY A 60 -6.73 -10.82 -17.25
CA GLY A 60 -6.28 -10.82 -18.64
C GLY A 60 -5.14 -11.81 -18.86
#